data_AF-A0A931ZLE0-F1
#
_entry.id   AF-A0A931ZLE0-F1
#
_cell.length_a   1.000
_cell.length_b   1.000
_cell.length_c   1.000
_cell.angle_alpha   90.00
_cell.angle_beta   90.00
_cell.angle_gamma   90.00
#
_symmetry.space_group_name_H-M   'P 1'
#
loop_
_entity.id
_entity.type
_entity.pdbx_description
1 polymer ?
#
loop_
_entity_poly.entity_id
_entity_poly.type
_entity_poly.pdbx_seq_one_letter_code
_entity_poly.pdbx_strand_id
1 'polypeptide(L)'
;MNYGQFDRISWPGTSKDFDSLKKAAAISLKLHDPDEVLIIEHEDCGAYGLDNSLETHRANAEKLAQALKEIKPSLKITLLIATLDGIKDL
;
A
#
# COMPACT_ATOMS: atom_id res chain seq x y z
N MET A 1 24.78 9.75 4.83
CA MET A 1 23.37 9.41 5.10
C MET A 1 22.63 9.56 3.78
N ASN A 2 22.04 8.49 3.24
CA ASN A 2 21.27 8.52 2.00
C ASN A 2 19.81 8.83 2.35
N TYR A 3 19.38 10.06 2.10
CA TYR A 3 17.98 10.47 2.15
C TYR A 3 17.41 10.50 0.72
N GLY A 4 16.09 10.40 0.57
CA GLY A 4 15.42 10.48 -0.74
C GLY A 4 15.59 9.26 -1.63
N GLN A 5 15.84 8.07 -1.06
CA GLN A 5 15.92 6.82 -1.83
C GLN A 5 14.55 6.21 -2.13
N PHE A 6 13.51 6.65 -1.43
CA PHE A 6 12.14 6.18 -1.59
C PHE A 6 11.14 7.26 -1.15
N ASP A 7 9.95 7.20 -1.72
CA ASP A 7 8.79 7.92 -1.19
C ASP A 7 8.13 7.10 -0.09
N ARG A 8 7.87 7.74 1.05
CA ARG A 8 7.11 7.11 2.14
C ARG A 8 5.76 7.79 2.29
N ILE A 9 4.70 7.03 2.03
CA ILE A 9 3.33 7.46 2.23
C ILE A 9 2.78 6.67 3.42
N SER A 10 2.30 7.38 4.44
CA SER A 10 1.64 6.78 5.61
C SER A 10 0.23 7.36 5.70
N TRP A 11 -0.77 6.49 5.70
CA TRP A 11 -2.18 6.89 5.63
C TRP A 11 -3.03 6.02 6.56
N PRO A 12 -4.01 6.58 7.31
CA PRO A 12 -4.89 5.78 8.16
C PRO A 12 -5.66 4.72 7.36
N GLY A 13 -5.48 3.46 7.71
CA GLY A 13 -6.13 2.34 7.02
C GLY A 13 -5.59 2.03 5.64
N THR A 14 -4.44 2.60 5.24
CA THR A 14 -3.75 2.32 3.98
C THR A 14 -4.72 2.18 2.80
N SER A 15 -4.95 0.96 2.30
CA SER A 15 -5.74 0.70 1.10
C SER A 15 -7.25 0.80 1.30
N LYS A 16 -7.74 0.88 2.55
CA LYS A 16 -9.15 1.14 2.88
C LYS A 16 -9.64 2.48 2.34
N ASP A 17 -8.84 3.53 2.49
CA ASP A 17 -9.11 4.85 1.90
C ASP A 17 -8.54 4.90 0.48
N PHE A 18 -9.14 4.08 -0.37
CA PHE A 18 -8.65 3.77 -1.72
C PHE A 18 -8.40 5.02 -2.55
N ASP A 19 -9.34 5.97 -2.60
CA ASP A 19 -9.24 7.14 -3.47
C ASP A 19 -8.11 8.08 -3.03
N SER A 20 -7.99 8.32 -1.73
CA SER A 20 -6.94 9.18 -1.18
C SER A 20 -5.55 8.56 -1.40
N LEU A 21 -5.40 7.27 -1.09
CA LEU A 21 -4.12 6.61 -1.22
C LEU A 21 -3.72 6.40 -2.68
N LYS A 22 -4.66 6.03 -3.56
CA LYS A 22 -4.43 5.95 -5.01
C LYS A 22 -3.96 7.29 -5.55
N LYS A 23 -4.58 8.40 -5.14
CA LYS A 23 -4.17 9.74 -5.58
C LYS A 23 -2.75 10.09 -5.11
N ALA A 24 -2.42 9.79 -3.86
CA ALA A 24 -1.08 10.03 -3.33
C ALA A 24 -0.01 9.20 -4.05
N ALA A 25 -0.27 7.90 -4.24
CA ALA A 25 0.63 7.00 -4.96
C ALA A 25 0.78 7.39 -6.44
N ALA A 26 -0.28 7.81 -7.11
CA ALA A 26 -0.22 8.29 -8.49
C ALA A 26 0.64 9.56 -8.64
N ILE A 27 0.64 10.43 -7.63
CA ILE A 27 1.53 11.62 -7.61
C ILE A 27 3.00 11.17 -7.51
N SER A 28 3.32 10.22 -6.63
CA SER A 28 4.66 9.63 -6.51
C SER A 28 5.10 8.98 -7.84
N LEU A 29 4.25 8.15 -8.44
CA LEU A 29 4.49 7.54 -9.76
C LEU A 29 4.79 8.57 -10.84
N LYS A 30 4.06 9.69 -10.86
CA LYS A 30 4.26 10.74 -11.85
C LYS A 30 5.53 11.55 -11.64
N LEU A 31 5.88 11.85 -10.39
CA LEU A 31 6.96 12.78 -10.06
C LEU A 31 8.33 12.09 -9.98
N HIS A 32 8.37 10.87 -9.45
CA HIS A 32 9.61 10.18 -9.12
C HIS A 32 9.77 8.82 -9.83
N ASP A 33 8.75 8.36 -10.55
CA ASP A 33 8.76 7.17 -11.41
C ASP A 33 9.40 5.90 -10.77
N PRO A 34 9.06 5.51 -9.53
CA PRO A 34 9.61 4.31 -8.91
C PRO A 34 9.22 3.06 -9.69
N ASP A 35 10.09 2.06 -9.67
CA ASP A 35 9.85 0.75 -10.30
C ASP A 35 9.22 -0.27 -9.36
N GLU A 36 9.22 0.02 -8.07
CA GLU A 36 8.67 -0.85 -7.03
C GLU A 36 7.83 -0.07 -6.02
N VAL A 37 6.70 -0.65 -5.62
CA VAL A 37 5.84 -0.18 -4.53
C VAL A 37 5.61 -1.33 -3.54
N LEU A 38 5.82 -1.03 -2.25
CA LEU A 38 5.44 -1.91 -1.16
C LEU A 38 4.14 -1.39 -0.55
N ILE A 39 3.06 -2.16 -0.63
CA ILE A 39 1.81 -1.86 0.08
C ILE A 39 1.85 -2.63 1.39
N ILE A 40 2.04 -1.91 2.50
CA ILE A 40 2.17 -2.50 3.82
C ILE A 40 0.90 -2.20 4.63
N GLU A 41 0.09 -3.24 4.81
CA GLU A 41 -1.02 -3.26 5.75
C GLU A 41 -0.50 -3.61 7.15
N HIS A 42 -1.33 -3.51 8.19
CA HIS A 42 -0.97 -4.01 9.51
C HIS A 42 -2.18 -4.63 10.20
N GLU A 43 -1.92 -5.63 11.04
CA GLU A 43 -2.97 -6.24 11.86
C GLU A 43 -3.50 -5.26 12.93
N ASP A 44 -4.70 -5.55 13.45
CA ASP A 44 -5.38 -4.73 14.46
C ASP A 44 -5.48 -3.25 14.05
N CYS A 45 -5.78 -3.00 12.77
CA CYS A 45 -5.94 -1.66 12.25
C CYS A 45 -7.24 -0.99 12.71
N GLY A 46 -7.14 0.01 13.59
CA GLY A 46 -8.30 0.75 14.10
C GLY A 46 -9.15 1.42 13.01
N ALA A 47 -8.57 1.73 11.83
CA ALA A 47 -9.32 2.26 10.70
C ALA A 47 -10.28 1.23 10.07
N TYR A 48 -10.00 -0.06 10.21
CA TYR A 48 -10.82 -1.14 9.67
C TYR A 48 -12.02 -1.47 10.58
N GLY A 49 -11.94 -1.18 11.87
CA GLY A 49 -13.03 -1.36 12.82
C GLY A 49 -13.44 -2.83 12.96
N LEU A 50 -14.73 -3.13 12.78
CA LEU A 50 -15.25 -4.50 12.89
C LEU A 50 -14.79 -5.40 11.73
N ASP A 51 -14.52 -4.83 10.56
CA ASP A 51 -14.14 -5.55 9.36
C ASP A 51 -12.61 -5.48 9.17
N ASN A 52 -11.87 -6.03 10.13
CA ASN A 52 -10.41 -5.96 10.25
C ASN A 52 -9.75 -7.32 9.96
N SER A 53 -10.36 -8.09 9.06
CA SER A 53 -9.87 -9.41 8.71
C SER A 53 -8.69 -9.32 7.74
N LEU A 54 -7.79 -10.32 7.78
CA LEU A 54 -6.71 -10.44 6.81
C LEU A 54 -7.24 -10.44 5.36
N GLU A 55 -8.38 -11.06 5.12
CA GLU A 55 -9.04 -11.10 3.81
C GLU A 55 -9.45 -9.70 3.35
N THR A 56 -10.00 -8.89 4.25
CA THR A 56 -10.39 -7.51 3.97
C THR A 56 -9.17 -6.64 3.65
N HIS A 57 -8.09 -6.78 4.41
CA HIS A 57 -6.83 -6.11 4.10
C HIS A 57 -6.29 -6.53 2.73
N ARG A 58 -6.27 -7.84 2.44
CA ARG A 58 -5.82 -8.37 1.15
C ARG A 58 -6.64 -7.82 -0.01
N ALA A 59 -7.97 -7.89 0.08
CA ALA A 59 -8.86 -7.41 -0.98
C ALA A 59 -8.65 -5.90 -1.28
N ASN A 60 -8.50 -5.07 -0.25
CA ASN A 60 -8.23 -3.65 -0.44
C ASN A 60 -6.84 -3.39 -1.04
N ALA A 61 -5.82 -4.10 -0.56
CA ALA A 61 -4.46 -3.97 -1.06
C ALA A 61 -4.32 -4.43 -2.52
N GLU A 62 -4.97 -5.55 -2.90
CA GLU A 62 -5.05 -6.04 -4.27
C GLU A 62 -5.78 -5.05 -5.19
N LYS A 63 -6.88 -4.47 -4.73
CA LYS A 63 -7.61 -3.42 -5.47
C LYS A 63 -6.72 -2.21 -5.73
N LEU A 64 -5.98 -1.75 -4.73
CA LEU A 64 -5.02 -0.65 -4.88
C LEU A 64 -3.89 -1.04 -5.85
N ALA A 65 -3.32 -2.22 -5.71
CA ALA A 65 -2.26 -2.72 -6.59
C ALA A 65 -2.69 -2.77 -8.05
N GLN A 66 -3.89 -3.28 -8.33
CA GLN A 66 -4.47 -3.33 -9.67
C GLN A 66 -4.60 -1.92 -10.25
N ALA A 67 -5.11 -0.97 -9.47
CA ALA A 67 -5.27 0.42 -9.91
C ALA A 67 -3.92 1.12 -10.19
N LEU A 68 -2.85 0.77 -9.47
CA LEU A 68 -1.51 1.30 -9.73
C LEU A 68 -0.86 0.65 -10.97
N LYS A 69 -1.11 -0.64 -11.21
CA LYS A 69 -0.67 -1.32 -12.44
C LYS A 69 -1.36 -0.78 -13.69
N GLU A 70 -2.61 -0.34 -13.58
CA GLU A 70 -3.29 0.37 -14.68
C GLU A 70 -2.60 1.69 -15.04
N ILE A 71 -1.94 2.35 -14.07
CA ILE A 71 -1.18 3.58 -14.29
C ILE A 71 0.23 3.28 -14.85
N LYS A 72 0.95 2.32 -14.26
CA LYS A 72 2.28 1.87 -14.71
C LYS A 72 2.29 0.33 -14.78
N PRO A 73 2.03 -0.29 -15.95
CA PRO A 73 1.95 -1.74 -16.09
C PRO A 73 3.23 -2.51 -15.74
N SER A 74 4.40 -1.86 -15.84
CA SER A 74 5.70 -2.43 -15.45
C SER A 74 5.98 -2.37 -13.95
N LEU A 75 5.11 -1.72 -13.16
CA LEU A 75 5.34 -1.51 -11.73
C LEU A 75 5.35 -2.84 -10.96
N LYS A 76 6.45 -3.10 -10.25
CA LYS A 76 6.53 -4.20 -9.29
C LYS A 76 5.76 -3.80 -8.03
N ILE A 77 4.84 -4.64 -7.58
CA ILE A 77 4.07 -4.40 -6.36
C ILE A 77 4.17 -5.62 -5.47
N THR A 78 4.52 -5.41 -4.21
CA THR A 78 4.53 -6.44 -3.15
C THR A 78 3.53 -6.03 -2.08
N LEU A 79 2.68 -6.98 -1.69
CA LEU A 79 1.69 -6.79 -0.63
C LEU A 79 2.23 -7.45 0.64
N LEU A 80 2.27 -6.68 1.71
CA LEU A 80 2.83 -7.09 2.99
C LEU A 80 1.85 -6.76 4.11
N ILE A 81 1.94 -7.51 5.20
CA ILE A 81 1.29 -7.19 6.47
C ILE A 81 2.30 -7.17 7.59
N ALA A 82 2.31 -6.09 8.36
CA ALA A 82 3.03 -6.01 9.62
C ALA A 82 2.20 -6.64 10.75
N THR A 83 2.76 -7.65 11.40
CA THR A 83 2.20 -8.29 12.60
C THR A 83 3.17 -8.15 13.78
N LEU A 84 2.73 -8.54 14.98
CA LEU A 84 3.56 -8.58 16.19
C LEU A 84 4.78 -9.52 16.04
N ASP A 85 4.70 -10.51 15.15
CA ASP A 85 5.79 -11.45 14.86
C ASP A 85 6.72 -10.96 13.74
N GLY A 86 6.41 -9.81 13.12
CA GLY A 86 7.16 -9.25 12.00
C GLY A 86 6.34 -9.05 10.74
N ILE A 87 7.03 -8.68 9.66
CA ILE A 87 6.41 -8.41 8.35
C ILE A 87 6.36 -9.70 7.55
N LYS A 88 5.18 -9.99 6.98
CA LYS A 88 4.90 -11.20 6.19
C LYS A 88 4.25 -10.79 4.86
N ASP A 89 4.29 -11.67 3.86
CA ASP A 89 3.50 -11.49 2.65
C ASP A 89 2.01 -11.53 2.97
N LEU A 90 1.25 -10.61 2.38
CA LEU A 90 -0.20 -10.50 2.56
C LEU A 90 -0.92 -11.54 1.69
#